data_AF-D0KT59-F1
#
_entry.id   AF-D0KT59-F1
#
_cell.length_a   1.000
_cell.length_b   1.000
_cell.length_c   1.000
_cell.angle_alpha   90.00
_cell.angle_beta   90.00
_cell.angle_gamma   90.00
#
_symmetry.space_group_name_H-M   'P 1'
#
loop_
_entity.id
_entity.type
_entity.pdbx_description
1 polymer ?
#
loop_
_entity_poly.entity_id
_entity_poly.type
_entity_poly.pdbx_seq_one_letter_code
_entity_poly.pdbx_strand_id
1 'polypeptide(L)'
;MLGRVLLFYKKGIFNDDLKKFLRSKNINVIDVRIGKYVEVDIMDDPRKVISLIGEPLFMVTEISGTFKPLFYEMRFWECHEIIEEKWREVKNKDDKKFLQAIILLCASLIKYLKGEIEVSDMLMEKALSLISDLPQELLPLLYISLGLNT
;
A
#
# COMPACT_ATOMS: atom_id res chain seq x y z
N MET A 1 -21.32 -1.28 10.90
CA MET A 1 -20.69 -0.68 9.70
C MET A 1 -19.68 -1.70 9.21
N LEU A 2 -19.76 -2.16 7.96
CA LEU A 2 -18.78 -3.11 7.44
C LEU A 2 -17.44 -2.40 7.30
N GLY A 3 -16.37 -2.98 7.86
CA GLY A 3 -15.01 -2.44 7.78
C GLY A 3 -14.42 -2.63 6.38
N ARG A 4 -13.31 -1.94 6.12
CA ARG A 4 -12.52 -2.13 4.90
C ARG A 4 -11.89 -3.53 4.89
N VAL A 5 -11.91 -4.20 3.74
CA VAL A 5 -11.31 -5.53 3.56
C VAL A 5 -10.45 -5.55 2.31
N LEU A 6 -9.26 -6.11 2.42
CA LEU A 6 -8.37 -6.40 1.29
C LEU A 6 -8.42 -7.90 1.01
N LEU A 7 -8.76 -8.29 -0.21
CA LEU A 7 -8.76 -9.67 -0.67
C LEU A 7 -7.61 -9.88 -1.65
N PHE A 8 -6.77 -10.88 -1.41
CA PHE A 8 -5.58 -11.13 -2.23
C PHE A 8 -5.74 -12.39 -3.06
N TYR A 9 -5.60 -12.26 -4.37
CA TYR A 9 -5.72 -13.34 -5.34
C TYR A 9 -4.41 -13.59 -6.10
N LYS A 10 -4.27 -14.77 -6.68
CA LYS A 10 -3.12 -15.11 -7.53
C LYS A 10 -3.10 -14.23 -8.78
N LYS A 11 -1.92 -13.70 -9.12
CA LYS A 11 -1.69 -12.96 -10.36
C LYS A 11 -2.00 -13.81 -11.60
N GLY A 12 -2.54 -13.17 -12.63
CA GLY A 12 -2.80 -13.78 -13.94
C GLY A 12 -4.17 -14.43 -14.10
N ILE A 13 -5.03 -14.36 -13.08
CA ILE A 13 -6.42 -14.86 -13.16
C ILE A 13 -7.37 -13.78 -13.69
N PHE A 14 -7.06 -12.50 -13.45
CA PHE A 14 -7.95 -11.38 -13.74
C PHE A 14 -7.25 -10.33 -14.62
N ASN A 15 -8.05 -9.60 -15.41
CA ASN A 15 -7.60 -8.50 -16.27
C ASN A 15 -7.75 -7.14 -15.56
N ASP A 16 -7.27 -6.08 -16.22
CA ASP A 16 -7.29 -4.71 -15.69
C ASP A 16 -8.71 -4.13 -15.49
N ASP A 17 -9.72 -4.77 -16.07
CA ASP A 17 -11.13 -4.36 -15.96
C ASP A 17 -11.85 -4.93 -14.72
N LEU A 18 -11.17 -5.72 -13.87
CA LEU A 18 -11.78 -6.33 -12.68
C LEU A 18 -12.46 -5.29 -11.78
N LYS A 19 -11.86 -4.11 -11.60
CA LYS A 19 -12.43 -3.02 -10.81
C LYS A 19 -13.78 -2.57 -11.37
N LYS A 20 -13.88 -2.39 -12.70
CA LYS A 20 -15.12 -1.98 -13.38
C LYS A 20 -16.16 -3.09 -13.30
N PHE A 21 -15.75 -4.34 -13.51
CA PHE A 21 -16.62 -5.50 -13.39
C PHE A 21 -17.27 -5.59 -12.00
N LEU A 22 -16.48 -5.55 -10.92
CA LEU A 22 -17.00 -5.65 -9.55
C LEU A 22 -17.93 -4.47 -9.21
N ARG A 23 -17.60 -3.24 -9.63
CA ARG A 23 -18.47 -2.08 -9.45
C ARG A 23 -19.79 -2.21 -10.22
N SER A 24 -19.79 -2.82 -11.41
CA SER A 24 -21.02 -3.10 -12.17
C SER A 24 -21.96 -4.09 -11.46
N LYS A 25 -21.46 -4.83 -10.46
CA LYS A 25 -22.23 -5.74 -9.60
C LYS A 25 -22.64 -5.10 -8.27
N ASN A 26 -22.61 -3.76 -8.18
CA ASN A 26 -22.99 -2.99 -7.00
C ASN A 26 -22.15 -3.33 -5.75
N ILE A 27 -20.85 -3.60 -5.95
CA ILE A 27 -19.87 -3.77 -4.88
C ILE A 27 -19.11 -2.45 -4.68
N ASN A 28 -19.00 -2.02 -3.43
CA ASN A 28 -18.22 -0.82 -3.08
C ASN A 28 -16.70 -1.09 -3.10
N VAL A 29 -16.12 -1.12 -4.30
CA VAL A 29 -14.68 -1.31 -4.52
C VAL A 29 -13.95 0.03 -4.47
N ILE A 30 -13.04 0.17 -3.51
CA ILE A 30 -12.12 1.31 -3.38
C ILE A 30 -11.09 1.23 -4.50
N ASP A 31 -10.39 0.10 -4.61
CA ASP A 31 -9.37 -0.09 -5.62
C ASP A 31 -9.12 -1.56 -6.00
N VAL A 32 -8.41 -1.75 -7.11
CA VAL A 32 -7.80 -3.02 -7.47
C VAL A 32 -6.36 -2.73 -7.85
N ARG A 33 -5.42 -3.43 -7.21
CA ARG A 33 -3.98 -3.25 -7.41
C ARG A 33 -3.36 -4.56 -7.88
N ILE A 34 -2.57 -4.50 -8.95
CA ILE A 34 -1.96 -5.68 -9.57
C ILE A 34 -0.45 -5.60 -9.39
N GLY A 35 0.08 -6.39 -8.44
CA GLY A 35 1.51 -6.47 -8.10
C GLY A 35 2.00 -7.92 -8.17
N LYS A 36 2.49 -8.43 -7.04
CA LYS A 36 2.70 -9.87 -6.81
C LYS A 36 1.38 -10.63 -6.73
N TYR A 37 0.38 -9.99 -6.12
CA TYR A 37 -1.00 -10.44 -6.01
C TYR A 37 -1.92 -9.53 -6.83
N VAL A 38 -3.15 -9.99 -7.09
CA VAL A 38 -4.28 -9.11 -7.40
C VAL A 38 -4.95 -8.78 -6.08
N GLU A 39 -4.77 -7.55 -5.61
CA GLU A 39 -5.37 -7.04 -4.39
C GLU A 39 -6.69 -6.34 -4.74
N VAL A 40 -7.79 -6.78 -4.13
CA VAL A 40 -9.12 -6.17 -4.26
C VAL A 40 -9.47 -5.52 -2.94
N ASP A 41 -9.60 -4.19 -2.97
CA ASP A 41 -9.82 -3.36 -1.79
C ASP A 41 -11.26 -2.85 -1.78
N ILE A 42 -12.03 -3.28 -0.78
CA ILE A 42 -13.46 -3.01 -0.69
C ILE A 42 -13.84 -2.39 0.65
N MET A 43 -14.96 -1.67 0.62
CA MET A 43 -15.69 -1.23 1.80
C MET A 43 -17.10 -1.81 1.73
N ASP A 44 -17.17 -3.14 1.74
CA ASP A 44 -18.39 -3.94 1.52
C ASP A 44 -18.22 -5.35 2.13
N ASP A 45 -19.24 -6.19 2.04
CA ASP A 45 -19.18 -7.60 2.46
C ASP A 45 -18.29 -8.42 1.49
N PRO A 46 -17.18 -9.03 1.96
CA PRO A 46 -16.28 -9.82 1.11
C PRO A 46 -16.98 -11.01 0.44
N ARG A 47 -18.08 -11.53 1.01
CA ARG A 47 -18.85 -12.64 0.42
C ARG A 47 -19.38 -12.31 -0.98
N LYS A 48 -19.68 -11.03 -1.25
CA LYS A 48 -20.11 -10.59 -2.59
C LYS A 48 -19.00 -10.78 -3.62
N VAL A 49 -17.76 -10.43 -3.27
CA VAL A 49 -16.60 -10.62 -4.16
C VAL A 49 -16.33 -12.11 -4.33
N ILE A 50 -16.30 -12.86 -3.23
CA ILE A 50 -16.04 -14.31 -3.23
C ILE A 50 -17.04 -15.06 -4.13
N SER A 51 -18.33 -14.72 -4.06
CA SER A 51 -19.36 -15.34 -4.91
C SER A 51 -19.19 -15.11 -6.41
N LEU A 52 -18.44 -14.07 -6.81
CA LEU A 52 -18.24 -13.70 -8.20
C LEU A 52 -16.93 -14.22 -8.77
N ILE A 53 -15.86 -14.16 -7.97
CA ILE A 53 -14.49 -14.42 -8.46
C ILE A 53 -13.75 -15.52 -7.68
N GLY A 54 -14.42 -16.19 -6.75
CA GLY A 54 -13.89 -17.31 -5.97
C GLY A 54 -13.16 -16.90 -4.69
N GLU A 55 -12.62 -17.91 -4.02
CA GLU A 55 -11.91 -17.74 -2.74
C GLU A 55 -10.56 -17.02 -2.95
N PRO A 56 -10.23 -16.01 -2.11
CA PRO A 56 -8.92 -15.40 -2.12
C PRO A 56 -7.87 -16.34 -1.51
N LEU A 57 -6.60 -16.09 -1.81
CA LEU A 57 -5.47 -16.74 -1.14
C LEU A 57 -5.45 -16.41 0.36
N PHE A 58 -5.75 -15.15 0.69
CA PHE A 58 -5.92 -14.65 2.05
C PHE A 58 -6.66 -13.31 2.02
N MET A 59 -7.17 -12.90 3.18
CA MET A 59 -7.83 -11.61 3.39
C MET A 59 -7.18 -10.85 4.53
N VAL A 60 -7.29 -9.52 4.48
CA VAL A 60 -6.87 -8.62 5.55
C VAL A 60 -8.05 -7.72 5.90
N THR A 61 -8.52 -7.84 7.13
CA THR A 61 -9.58 -6.99 7.70
C THR A 61 -9.04 -5.89 8.61
N GLU A 62 -7.84 -6.10 9.13
CA GLU A 62 -7.10 -5.17 9.97
C GLU A 62 -5.66 -5.12 9.49
N ILE A 63 -5.20 -3.93 9.12
CA ILE A 63 -3.83 -3.75 8.64
C ILE A 63 -2.89 -3.91 9.83
N SER A 64 -2.03 -4.92 9.74
CA SER A 64 -1.08 -5.27 10.79
C SER A 64 0.19 -5.87 10.17
N GLY A 65 1.25 -5.92 10.97
CA GLY A 65 2.55 -6.47 10.56
C GLY A 65 3.64 -5.40 10.50
N THR A 66 4.76 -5.78 9.89
CA THR A 66 5.95 -4.93 9.82
C THR A 66 6.21 -4.51 8.37
N PHE A 67 6.82 -3.33 8.20
CA PHE A 67 7.04 -2.72 6.89
C PHE A 67 7.79 -3.66 5.93
N LYS A 68 8.91 -4.25 6.38
CA LYS A 68 9.82 -5.01 5.51
C LYS A 68 9.17 -6.25 4.85
N PRO A 69 8.52 -7.16 5.60
CA PRO A 69 7.79 -8.28 4.99
C PRO A 69 6.69 -7.83 4.01
N LEU A 70 5.87 -6.84 4.40
CA LEU A 70 4.80 -6.33 3.54
C LEU A 70 5.35 -5.73 2.25
N PHE A 71 6.43 -4.96 2.35
CA PHE A 71 7.05 -4.28 1.23
C PHE A 71 7.63 -5.27 0.21
N TYR A 72 8.32 -6.32 0.65
CA TYR A 72 8.82 -7.37 -0.25
C TYR A 72 7.71 -8.21 -0.88
N GLU A 73 6.56 -8.32 -0.22
CA GLU A 73 5.36 -8.94 -0.77
C GLU A 73 4.57 -7.99 -1.70
N MET A 74 5.09 -6.80 -1.98
CA MET A 74 4.45 -5.75 -2.78
C MET A 74 3.09 -5.29 -2.21
N ARG A 75 2.88 -5.45 -0.91
CA ARG A 75 1.69 -4.99 -0.17
C ARG A 75 1.88 -3.52 0.22
N PHE A 76 2.09 -2.69 -0.80
CA PHE A 76 2.48 -1.29 -0.64
C PHE A 76 1.39 -0.43 0.01
N TRP A 77 0.11 -0.76 -0.19
CA TRP A 77 -0.99 -0.06 0.48
C TRP A 77 -0.93 -0.24 2.00
N GLU A 78 -0.68 -1.46 2.47
CA GLU A 78 -0.55 -1.72 3.91
C GLU A 78 0.71 -1.11 4.50
N CYS A 79 1.81 -1.10 3.75
CA CYS A 79 3.01 -0.35 4.14
C CYS A 79 2.71 1.14 4.30
N HIS A 80 1.99 1.72 3.33
CA HIS A 80 1.58 3.12 3.37
C HIS A 80 0.79 3.43 4.64
N GLU A 81 -0.25 2.65 4.94
CA GLU A 81 -1.13 2.86 6.10
C GLU A 81 -0.36 2.76 7.43
N ILE A 82 0.49 1.74 7.59
CA ILE A 82 1.30 1.55 8.82
C ILE A 82 2.25 2.73 9.04
N ILE A 83 2.89 3.23 7.98
CA ILE A 83 3.81 4.36 8.09
C ILE A 83 3.05 5.66 8.29
N GLU A 84 1.88 5.83 7.67
CA GLU A 84 1.04 7.01 7.86
C GLU A 84 0.55 7.13 9.30
N GLU A 85 0.14 6.02 9.93
CA GLU A 85 -0.20 5.99 11.35
C GLU A 85 0.94 6.53 12.22
N LYS A 86 2.16 5.99 12.05
CA LYS A 86 3.36 6.46 12.76
C LYS A 86 3.68 7.93 12.47
N TRP A 87 3.49 8.36 11.22
CA TRP A 87 3.74 9.75 10.79
C TRP A 87 2.80 10.75 11.47
N ARG A 88 1.55 10.36 11.76
CA ARG A 88 0.59 11.20 12.48
C ARG A 88 1.02 11.43 13.93
N GLU A 89 1.65 10.44 14.55
CA GLU A 89 2.05 10.47 15.96
C GLU A 89 3.40 11.15 16.21
N VAL A 90 4.32 11.06 15.25
CA VAL A 90 5.69 11.56 15.45
C VAL A 90 5.73 13.10 15.52
N LYS A 91 6.49 13.60 16.49
CA LYS A 91 6.66 15.04 16.76
C LYS A 91 7.96 15.62 16.21
N ASN A 92 9.02 14.81 16.15
CA ASN A 92 10.30 15.22 15.59
C ASN A 92 10.14 15.51 14.09
N LYS A 93 10.63 16.67 13.64
CA LYS A 93 10.46 17.14 12.26
C LYS A 93 11.20 16.28 11.24
N ASP A 94 12.39 15.78 11.59
CA ASP A 94 13.22 14.98 10.70
C ASP A 94 12.63 13.57 10.57
N ASP A 95 12.19 12.95 11.67
CA ASP A 95 11.46 11.69 11.62
C ASP A 95 10.17 11.82 10.81
N LYS A 96 9.45 12.94 10.98
CA LYS A 96 8.22 13.23 10.22
C LYS A 96 8.50 13.34 8.73
N LYS A 97 9.57 14.03 8.33
CA LYS A 97 10.01 14.11 6.92
C LYS A 97 10.39 12.73 6.38
N PHE A 98 11.12 11.94 7.15
CA PHE A 98 11.53 10.60 6.74
C PHE A 98 10.32 9.69 6.51
N LEU A 99 9.41 9.60 7.47
CA LEU A 99 8.20 8.79 7.32
C LEU A 99 7.34 9.27 6.13
N GLN A 100 7.26 10.59 5.91
CA GLN A 100 6.58 11.15 4.74
C GLN A 100 7.23 10.70 3.42
N ALA A 101 8.56 10.64 3.36
CA ALA A 101 9.26 10.13 2.19
C ALA A 101 8.92 8.65 1.92
N ILE A 102 8.84 7.82 2.96
CA ILE A 102 8.47 6.41 2.83
C ILE A 102 7.00 6.24 2.38
N ILE A 103 6.09 7.09 2.86
CA ILE A 103 4.69 7.14 2.41
C ILE A 103 4.63 7.46 0.91
N LEU A 104 5.36 8.49 0.47
CA LEU A 104 5.44 8.88 -0.94
C LEU A 104 6.06 7.78 -1.81
N LEU A 105 7.08 7.08 -1.31
CA LEU A 105 7.66 5.91 -1.97
C LEU A 105 6.61 4.81 -2.18
N CYS A 106 5.84 4.46 -1.13
CA CYS A 106 4.77 3.46 -1.26
C CYS A 106 3.71 3.89 -2.27
N ALA A 107 3.28 5.16 -2.22
CA ALA A 107 2.31 5.71 -3.16
C ALA A 107 2.84 5.71 -4.60
N SER A 108 4.11 6.07 -4.81
CA SER A 108 4.79 6.00 -6.12
C SER A 108 4.76 4.58 -6.69
N LEU A 109 5.13 3.57 -5.89
CA LEU A 109 5.11 2.17 -6.33
C LEU A 109 3.70 1.67 -6.66
N ILE A 110 2.68 2.10 -5.92
CA ILE A 110 1.28 1.81 -6.27
C ILE A 110 0.92 2.42 -7.63
N LYS A 111 1.34 3.66 -7.91
CA LYS A 111 1.10 4.33 -9.19
C LYS A 111 1.82 3.66 -10.34
N TYR A 112 3.06 3.25 -10.13
CA TYR A 112 3.82 2.45 -11.09
C TYR A 112 3.07 1.17 -11.47
N LEU A 113 2.57 0.41 -10.49
CA LEU A 113 1.80 -0.81 -10.73
C LEU A 113 0.50 -0.59 -11.50
N LYS A 114 -0.02 0.63 -11.51
CA LYS A 114 -1.22 1.02 -12.26
C LYS A 114 -0.92 1.56 -13.66
N GLY A 115 0.35 1.58 -14.06
CA GLY A 115 0.80 2.19 -15.32
C GLY A 115 0.75 3.72 -15.32
N GLU A 116 0.55 4.36 -14.16
CA GLU A 116 0.53 5.82 -14.00
C GLU A 116 1.97 6.34 -13.83
N ILE A 117 2.83 6.11 -14.84
CA ILE A 117 4.30 6.27 -14.73
C ILE A 117 4.70 7.71 -14.39
N GLU A 118 4.16 8.71 -15.07
CA GLU A 118 4.48 10.13 -14.81
C GLU A 118 4.15 10.55 -13.37
N VAL A 119 3.01 10.05 -12.84
CA VAL A 119 2.59 10.32 -11.46
C VAL A 119 3.51 9.57 -10.48
N SER A 120 3.89 8.34 -10.81
CA SER A 120 4.84 7.56 -10.05
C SER A 120 6.18 8.29 -9.92
N ASP A 121 6.74 8.77 -11.02
CA ASP A 121 8.03 9.45 -11.05
C ASP A 121 7.99 10.75 -10.26
N MET A 122 6.95 11.57 -10.43
CA MET A 122 6.74 12.78 -9.64
C MET A 122 6.70 12.48 -8.13
N LEU A 123 6.04 11.40 -7.70
CA LEU A 123 5.98 11.02 -6.28
C LEU A 123 7.33 10.51 -5.77
N MET A 124 8.06 9.76 -6.61
CA MET A 124 9.40 9.26 -6.30
C MET A 124 10.39 10.41 -6.12
N GLU A 125 10.39 11.40 -7.03
CA GLU A 125 11.24 12.59 -6.93
C GLU A 125 10.98 13.36 -5.64
N LYS A 126 9.71 13.52 -5.25
CA LYS A 126 9.34 14.14 -3.97
C LYS A 126 9.86 13.35 -2.77
N ALA A 127 9.76 12.02 -2.81
CA ALA A 127 10.31 11.16 -1.76
C ALA A 127 11.83 11.33 -1.64
N LEU A 128 12.54 11.31 -2.77
CA LEU A 128 14.00 11.48 -2.83
C LEU A 128 14.44 12.87 -2.36
N SER A 129 13.70 13.93 -2.71
CA SER A 129 13.97 15.28 -2.22
C SER A 129 13.87 15.36 -0.70
N LEU A 130 12.83 14.76 -0.10
CA LEU A 130 12.70 14.73 1.36
C LEU A 130 13.84 13.97 2.04
N ILE A 131 14.31 12.87 1.44
CA ILE A 131 15.45 12.10 1.96
C ILE A 131 16.75 12.89 1.84
N SER A 132 16.95 13.61 0.73
CA SER A 132 18.16 14.39 0.47
C SER A 132 18.30 15.58 1.43
N ASP A 133 17.17 16.11 1.92
CA ASP A 133 17.12 17.18 2.92
C ASP A 133 17.42 16.70 4.35
N LEU A 134 17.53 15.39 4.60
CA LEU A 134 17.81 14.86 5.93
C LEU A 134 19.33 14.91 6.23
N PRO A 135 19.71 15.15 7.50
CA PRO A 135 21.10 14.98 7.93
C PRO A 135 21.62 13.58 7.58
N GLN A 136 22.74 13.49 6.86
CA GLN A 136 23.30 12.20 6.40
C GLN A 136 23.55 11.20 7.54
N GLU A 137 23.86 11.70 8.74
CA GLU A 137 24.13 10.90 9.94
C GLU A 137 22.88 10.16 10.47
N LEU A 138 21.68 10.62 10.13
CA LEU A 138 20.42 10.02 10.58
C LEU A 138 19.95 8.88 9.66
N LEU A 139 20.41 8.85 8.41
CA LEU A 139 19.96 7.85 7.42
C LEU A 139 20.25 6.39 7.85
N PRO A 140 21.45 6.05 8.40
CA PRO A 140 21.71 4.71 8.89
C PRO A 140 20.83 4.31 10.07
N LEU A 141 20.56 5.24 11.00
CA LEU A 141 19.75 5.00 12.19
C LEU A 141 18.26 4.80 11.84
N LEU A 142 17.75 5.58 10.89
CA LEU A 142 16.40 5.44 10.36
C LEU A 142 16.21 4.13 9.59
N TYR A 143 17.23 3.68 8.86
CA TYR A 143 17.23 2.36 8.22
C TYR A 143 17.19 1.22 9.25
N ILE A 144 17.99 1.35 10.31
CA ILE A 144 18.02 0.40 11.42
C ILE A 144 16.66 0.40 12.16
N SER A 145 16.02 1.54 12.40
CA SER A 145 14.75 1.61 13.13
C SER A 145 13.59 0.96 12.35
N LEU A 146 13.56 1.08 11.02
CA LEU A 146 12.63 0.34 10.18
C LEU A 146 12.94 -1.17 10.15
N GLY A 147 14.22 -1.52 10.27
CA GLY A 147 14.69 -2.90 10.26
C GLY A 147 14.61 -3.62 11.62
N LEU A 148 14.54 -2.90 12.73
CA LEU A 148 14.56 -3.42 14.12
C LEU A 148 13.26 -3.19 14.90
N ASN A 149 12.33 -2.35 14.42
CA ASN A 149 10.93 -2.40 14.88
C ASN A 149 10.20 -3.62 14.28
N THR A 150 10.88 -4.77 14.37
CA THR A 150 10.50 -6.14 14.05
C THR A 150 9.82 -6.81 15.23
#